data_AF-A0A3D3H2S1-F1
#
_entry.id   AF-A0A3D3H2S1-F1
#
_cell.length_a   1.000
_cell.length_b   1.000
_cell.length_c   1.000
_cell.angle_alpha   90.00
_cell.angle_beta   90.00
_cell.angle_gamma   90.00
#
_symmetry.space_group_name_H-M   'P 1'
#
loop_
_entity.id
_entity.type
_entity.pdbx_description
1 polymer ?
#
loop_
_entity_poly.entity_id
_entity_poly.type
_entity_poly.pdbx_seq_one_letter_code
_entity_poly.pdbx_strand_id
1 'polypeptide(L)' 'RLEYRGQQIVMELFEALSSDPNRLLPSNSAKRWQQAVDNKQNSQRVIADYIAGMTDDYATRLYQSLFNAHGASDYQLT' A
#
# COMPACT_ATOMS: atom_id res chain seq x y z
N ARG A 1 -15.41 -16.40 -0.69
CA ARG A 1 -14.64 -16.16 -1.95
C ARG A 1 -14.28 -14.68 -2.12
N LEU A 2 -15.19 -13.73 -1.88
CA LEU A 2 -14.88 -12.29 -1.93
C LEU A 2 -13.88 -11.85 -0.84
N GLU A 3 -14.02 -12.39 0.38
CA GLU A 3 -13.15 -12.08 1.51
C GLU A 3 -11.67 -12.39 1.25
N TYR A 4 -11.38 -13.52 0.60
CA TYR A 4 -10.01 -13.92 0.25
C TYR A 4 -9.38 -12.92 -0.72
N ARG A 5 -10.16 -12.39 -1.67
CA ARG A 5 -9.68 -11.39 -2.63
C ARG A 5 -9.41 -10.05 -1.94
N GLY A 6 -10.28 -9.63 -1.01
CA GLY A 6 -10.07 -8.41 -0.23
C GLY A 6 -8.79 -8.48 0.62
N GLN A 7 -8.56 -9.61 1.28
CA GLN A 7 -7.35 -9.86 2.06
C GLN A 7 -6.08 -9.83 1.18
N GLN A 8 -6.11 -10.45 0.01
CA GLN A 8 -5.00 -10.39 -0.93
C GLN A 8 -4.71 -8.95 -1.38
N ILE A 9 -5.74 -8.19 -1.76
CA ILE A 9 -5.55 -6.78 -2.16
C ILE A 9 -4.91 -5.97 -1.03
N VAL A 10 -5.36 -6.14 0.21
CA VAL A 10 -4.79 -5.42 1.37
C VAL A 10 -3.32 -5.80 1.58
N MET A 11 -2.97 -7.08 1.49
CA MET A 11 -1.60 -7.56 1.67
C MET A 11 -0.66 -7.01 0.60
N GLU A 12 -1.05 -7.11 -0.67
CA GLU A 12 -0.27 -6.62 -1.81
C GLU A 12 -0.09 -5.09 -1.77
N LEU A 13 -1.15 -4.35 -1.42
CA LEU A 13 -1.06 -2.90 -1.23
C LEU A 13 -0.13 -2.55 -0.08
N PHE A 14 -0.19 -3.27 1.04
CA PHE A 14 0.69 -3.01 2.17
C PHE A 14 2.15 -3.26 1.82
N GLU A 15 2.46 -4.35 1.12
CA GLU A 15 3.82 -4.66 0.68
C GLU A 15 4.34 -3.63 -0.33
N ALA A 16 3.56 -3.31 -1.37
CA ALA A 16 3.94 -2.31 -2.36
C ALA A 16 4.17 -0.93 -1.73
N LEU A 17 3.24 -0.46 -0.89
CA LEU A 17 3.39 0.83 -0.21
C LEU A 17 4.57 0.85 0.77
N SER A 18 4.92 -0.30 1.36
CA SER A 18 6.07 -0.40 2.27
C SER A 18 7.41 -0.44 1.56
N SER A 19 7.45 -0.86 0.28
CA SER A 19 8.70 -0.97 -0.51
C SER A 19 9.22 0.39 -0.98
N ASP A 20 8.32 1.30 -1.38
CA ASP A 20 8.68 2.69 -1.75
C ASP A 20 7.62 3.71 -1.22
N PRO A 21 7.58 3.94 0.11
CA PRO A 21 6.53 4.75 0.75
C PRO A 21 6.49 6.19 0.24
N ASN A 22 7.65 6.80 -0.01
CA ASN A 22 7.73 8.19 -0.43
C ASN A 22 7.21 8.42 -1.87
N ARG A 23 7.33 7.41 -2.74
CA ARG A 23 6.85 7.48 -4.12
C ARG A 23 5.39 7.03 -4.27
N LEU A 24 4.97 6.04 -3.47
CA LEU A 24 3.69 5.35 -3.66
C LEU A 24 2.58 5.84 -2.72
N LEU A 25 2.91 6.43 -1.56
CA LEU A 25 1.90 7.06 -0.70
C LEU A 25 1.50 8.45 -1.23
N PRO A 26 0.25 8.87 -1.00
CA PRO A 26 -0.13 10.27 -1.17
C PRO A 26 0.72 11.18 -0.31
N SER A 27 0.95 12.42 -0.76
CA SER A 27 1.90 13.36 -0.13
C SER A 27 1.67 13.57 1.37
N ASN A 28 0.42 13.56 1.84
CA ASN A 28 0.12 13.71 3.27
C ASN A 28 0.52 12.47 4.07
N SER A 29 0.24 11.27 3.56
CA SER A 29 0.61 10.01 4.20
C SER A 29 2.12 9.80 4.15
N ALA A 30 2.79 10.13 3.05
CA ALA A 30 4.25 10.09 2.92
C ALA A 30 4.94 10.99 3.95
N LYS A 31 4.46 12.23 4.15
CA LYS A 31 4.98 13.13 5.20
C LYS A 31 4.82 12.54 6.60
N ARG A 32 3.65 11.97 6.92
CA ARG A 32 3.41 11.33 8.22
C ARG A 32 4.29 10.10 8.42
N TRP A 33 4.50 9.32 7.37
CA TRP A 33 5.39 8.16 7.39
C TRP A 33 6.83 8.60 7.65
N GLN A 34 7.33 9.62 6.94
CA GLN A 34 8.68 10.16 7.13
C GLN A 34 8.87 10.71 8.55
N GLN A 35 7.89 11.46 9.07
CA GLN A 35 7.91 11.92 10.46
C GLN A 35 7.98 10.77 11.47
N ALA A 36 7.24 9.68 11.22
CA ALA A 36 7.31 8.50 12.09
C ALA A 36 8.70 7.84 12.03
N VAL A 37 9.32 7.78 10.84
CA VAL A 37 10.71 7.30 10.69
C VAL A 37 11.69 8.18 11.46
N ASP A 38 11.62 9.50 11.26
CA ASP A 38 12.52 10.48 11.88
C ASP A 38 12.43 10.44 13.42
N ASN A 39 11.21 10.21 13.93
CA ASN A 39 10.94 10.10 15.36
C ASN A 39 11.16 8.68 15.93
N LYS A 40 11.68 7.72 15.15
CA LYS A 40 11.87 6.31 15.54
C LYS A 40 10.58 5.64 16.04
N GLN A 41 9.45 6.03 15.46
CA GLN A 41 8.13 5.45 15.71
C GLN A 41 7.82 4.33 14.70
N ASN A 42 6.72 3.62 14.92
CA ASN A 42 6.25 2.61 13.98
C ASN A 42 5.65 3.27 12.72
N SER A 43 6.48 3.45 11.69
CA SER A 43 6.09 4.04 10.41
C SER A 43 5.15 3.13 9.60
N GLN A 44 5.22 1.81 9.77
CA GLN A 44 4.30 0.85 9.13
C GLN A 44 2.84 1.07 9.55
N ARG A 45 2.62 1.58 10.77
CA ARG A 45 1.27 1.93 11.25
C ARG A 45 0.62 3.02 10.39
N VAL A 46 1.39 3.96 9.87
CA VAL A 46 0.87 5.01 8.97
C VAL A 46 0.33 4.41 7.67
N ILE A 47 0.99 3.37 7.15
CA ILE A 47 0.56 2.65 5.95
C ILE A 47 -0.72 1.86 6.26
N ALA A 48 -0.76 1.15 7.39
CA ALA A 48 -1.94 0.42 7.83
C ALA A 48 -3.16 1.35 8.01
N ASP A 49 -2.98 2.49 8.67
CA ASP A 49 -4.03 3.50 8.84
C ASP A 49 -4.53 4.05 7.50
N TYR A 50 -3.62 4.25 6.55
CA TYR A 50 -3.99 4.69 5.20
C TYR A 50 -4.82 3.65 4.46
N ILE A 51 -4.45 2.37 4.52
CA ILE A 51 -5.22 1.26 3.90
C ILE A 51 -6.56 1.06 4.60
N ALA A 52 -6.60 1.10 5.93
CA ALA A 52 -7.83 0.95 6.71
C ALA A 52 -8.83 2.11 6.46
N GLY A 53 -8.33 3.27 6.01
CA GLY A 53 -9.16 4.41 5.61
C GLY A 53 -9.73 4.31 4.19
N MET A 54 -9.40 3.27 3.41
CA MET A 54 -9.90 3.08 2.05
C MET A 54 -11.27 2.41 2.05
N THR A 55 -12.13 2.80 1.10
CA THR A 55 -13.28 1.97 0.69
C THR A 55 -12.81 0.83 -0.21
N ASP A 56 -13.55 -0.27 -0.30
CA ASP A 56 -13.24 -1.42 -1.16
C ASP A 56 -13.02 -1.02 -2.64
N ASP A 57 -13.85 -0.11 -3.18
CA ASP A 57 -13.71 0.37 -4.57
C ASP A 57 -12.38 1.11 -4.79
N TYR A 58 -12.04 2.00 -3.86
CA TYR A 58 -10.78 2.74 -3.90
C TYR A 58 -9.56 1.82 -3.79
N ALA A 59 -9.55 0.88 -2.84
CA ALA A 59 -8.46 -0.10 -2.70
C ALA A 59 -8.30 -0.94 -3.97
N THR A 60 -9.42 -1.38 -4.57
CA THR A 60 -9.41 -2.13 -5.82
C THR A 60 -8.83 -1.31 -6.98
N ARG A 61 -9.18 -0.03 -7.12
CA ARG A 61 -8.64 0.86 -8.16
C ARG A 61 -7.16 1.13 -7.98
N LEU A 62 -6.72 1.38 -6.74
CA LEU A 62 -5.32 1.60 -6.44
C LEU A 62 -4.49 0.35 -6.75
N TYR A 63 -4.98 -0.83 -6.35
CA TYR A 63 -4.37 -2.11 -6.71
C TYR A 63 -4.24 -2.27 -8.23
N GLN A 64 -5.32 -2.03 -8.98
CA GLN A 64 -5.25 -2.08 -10.44
C GLN A 64 -4.26 -1.05 -11.01
N SER A 65 -4.19 0.16 -10.46
CA SER A 65 -3.24 1.18 -10.92
C SER A 65 -1.79 0.77 -10.69
N LEU A 66 -1.47 0.14 -9.56
CA LEU A 66 -0.11 -0.28 -9.23
C LEU A 66 0.29 -1.53 -10.01
N PHE A 67 -0.62 -2.52 -10.14
CA PHE A 67 -0.26 -3.82 -10.67
C PHE A 67 -0.69 -4.04 -12.13
N ASN A 68 -1.67 -3.30 -12.66
CA ASN A 68 -2.08 -3.41 -14.07
C ASN A 68 -1.39 -2.37 -14.97
N ALA A 69 -0.93 -1.23 -14.45
CA ALA A 69 -0.08 -0.31 -15.22
C ALA A 69 1.36 -0.87 -15.38
N HIS A 70 1.76 -1.78 -14.49
CA HIS A 70 3.01 -2.54 -14.54
C HIS A 70 2.81 -3.98 -15.06
N GLY A 71 1.93 -4.18 -16.05
CA GLY A 71 1.67 -5.48 -16.69
C GLY A 71 2.88 -6.20 -17.33
N ALA A 72 4.10 -5.75 -17.09
CA ALA A 72 5.33 -6.47 -17.37
C ALA A 72 6.39 -5.99 -16.38
N SER A 73 6.58 -6.74 -15.28
CA SER A 73 7.88 -7.03 -14.65
C SER A 73 7.65 -7.54 -13.23
N ASP A 74 7.65 -8.87 -13.13
CA ASP A 74 8.42 -9.58 -12.10
C ASP A 74 8.04 -9.37 -10.64
N TYR A 75 6.95 -10.02 -10.22
CA TYR A 75 6.84 -10.54 -8.85
C TYR A 75 6.46 -12.03 -8.94
N GLN A 76 7.37 -12.84 -9.47
CA GLN A 76 7.36 -14.29 -9.20
C GLN A 76 8.21 -14.52 -7.94
N LEU A 77 7.55 -14.68 -6.80
CA LEU A 77 8.15 -15.31 -5.63
C LEU A 77 8.21 -16.82 -5.92
N THR A 78 9.37 -17.30 -6.36
CA THR A 78 9.76 -18.73 -6.32
C THR A 78 10.24 -19.12 -4.94
#